data_AF-A0A378QQA3-F1
#
_entry.id   AF-A0A378QQA3-F1
#
_cell.length_a   1.000
_cell.length_b   1.000
_cell.length_c   1.000
_cell.angle_alpha   90.00
_cell.angle_beta   90.00
_cell.angle_gamma   90.00
#
_symmetry.space_group_name_H-M   'P 1'
#
loop_
_entity.id
_entity.type
_entity.pdbx_description
1 polymer ?
#
loop_
_entity_poly.entity_id
_entity_poly.type
_entity_poly.pdbx_seq_one_letter_code
_entity_poly.pdbx_strand_id
1 'polypeptide(L)'
;MHPFKSQKPLSLWLSEYAVSHQNPTNKRIHYICVPIIFLTIVVMLYHISVYLLAVITIGVLWFYVRLSLLSFVAMLAFYGLCLGVAVFAPVGIWFWVGVFVVAWIGQFVGHKVEGAKPSFF
;
A
#
# COMPACT_ATOMS: atom_id res chain seq x y z
N MET A 1 19.55 -10.19 19.05
CA MET A 1 18.42 -9.64 18.27
C MET A 1 17.48 -10.78 17.92
N HIS A 2 16.17 -10.64 18.13
CA HIS A 2 15.21 -11.68 17.73
C HIS A 2 14.94 -11.51 16.23
N PRO A 3 15.34 -12.45 15.35
CA PRO A 3 15.31 -12.24 13.89
C PRO A 3 13.89 -11.98 13.33
N PHE A 4 12.87 -12.41 14.07
CA PHE A 4 11.46 -12.30 13.70
C PHE A 4 10.73 -11.07 14.28
N LYS A 5 11.39 -10.22 15.08
CA LYS A 5 10.75 -9.06 15.70
C LYS A 5 11.34 -7.77 15.15
N SER A 6 10.49 -6.88 14.65
CA SER A 6 10.92 -5.56 14.20
C SER A 6 11.56 -4.77 15.35
N GLN A 7 12.68 -4.09 15.08
CA GLN A 7 13.31 -3.14 16.03
C GLN A 7 12.44 -1.89 16.22
N LYS A 8 11.70 -1.50 15.18
CA LYS A 8 10.73 -0.41 15.22
C LYS A 8 9.31 -1.00 15.31
N PRO A 9 8.65 -0.92 16.48
CA PRO A 9 7.34 -1.51 16.69
C PRO A 9 6.27 -0.78 15.87
N LEU A 10 5.14 -1.45 15.61
CA LEU A 10 4.02 -0.89 14.84
C LEU A 10 3.53 0.44 15.42
N SER A 11 3.46 0.57 16.76
CA SER A 11 3.04 1.81 17.41
C SER A 11 3.94 3.01 17.05
N LEU A 12 5.25 2.80 16.95
CA LEU A 12 6.21 3.84 16.59
C LEU A 12 6.09 4.22 15.10
N TRP A 13 5.87 3.23 14.22
CA TRP A 13 5.56 3.51 12.81
C TRP A 13 4.30 4.37 12.67
N LEU A 14 3.23 4.04 13.40
CA LEU A 14 1.96 4.77 13.34
C LEU A 14 2.08 6.17 13.95
N SER A 15 2.83 6.35 15.04
CA SER A 15 3.01 7.67 15.65
C SER A 15 3.80 8.62 14.76
N GLU A 16 4.86 8.14 14.11
CA GLU A 16 5.63 8.95 13.16
C GLU A 16 4.81 9.26 11.91
N TYR A 17 4.09 8.27 11.37
CA TYR A 17 3.19 8.46 10.23
C TYR A 17 2.10 9.51 10.53
N ALA A 18 1.58 9.53 11.76
CA ALA A 18 0.57 10.50 12.16
C ALA A 18 1.09 11.95 12.13
N VAL A 19 2.39 12.22 12.33
CA VAL A 19 2.94 13.58 12.35
C VAL A 19 2.64 14.34 11.04
N SER A 20 2.68 13.66 9.90
CA SER A 20 2.39 14.23 8.57
C SER A 20 0.97 13.95 8.08
N HIS A 21 0.09 13.42 8.94
CA HIS A 21 -1.30 13.08 8.62
C HIS A 21 -2.19 13.47 9.79
N GLN A 22 -2.45 14.77 9.94
CA GLN A 22 -3.36 15.30 10.96
C GLN A 22 -4.67 15.75 10.34
N ASN A 23 -4.63 16.35 9.14
CA ASN A 23 -5.80 16.91 8.47
C ASN A 23 -6.83 15.80 8.13
N PRO A 24 -8.10 15.94 8.57
CA PRO A 24 -9.13 14.92 8.33
C PRO A 24 -9.44 14.72 6.84
N THR A 25 -9.31 15.75 6.01
CA THR A 25 -9.50 15.65 4.56
C THR A 25 -8.37 14.84 3.93
N ASN A 26 -7.12 15.12 4.29
CA ASN A 26 -5.98 14.33 3.82
C ASN A 26 -6.11 12.86 4.22
N LYS A 27 -6.45 12.57 5.49
CA LYS A 27 -6.70 11.20 5.96
C LYS A 27 -7.75 10.47 5.13
N ARG A 28 -8.88 11.10 4.84
CA ARG A 28 -9.96 10.50 4.02
C ARG A 28 -9.49 10.19 2.61
N ILE A 29 -8.79 11.13 1.98
CA ILE A 29 -8.19 10.93 0.65
C ILE A 29 -7.21 9.76 0.71
N HIS A 30 -6.33 9.72 1.71
CA HIS A 30 -5.32 8.69 1.88
C HIS A 30 -5.91 7.29 2.07
N TYR A 31 -6.99 7.17 2.86
CA TYR A 31 -7.72 5.92 3.07
C TYR A 31 -8.36 5.36 1.80
N ILE A 32 -8.56 6.18 0.76
CA ILE A 32 -9.07 5.76 -0.55
C ILE A 32 -7.91 5.54 -1.52
N CYS A 33 -7.02 6.51 -1.65
CA CYS A 33 -5.95 6.52 -2.64
C CYS A 33 -4.90 5.43 -2.37
N VAL A 34 -4.49 5.18 -1.12
CA VAL A 34 -3.45 4.17 -0.85
C VAL A 34 -3.88 2.76 -1.18
N PRO A 35 -5.06 2.28 -0.77
CA PRO A 35 -5.53 0.97 -1.18
C PRO A 35 -5.60 0.82 -2.70
N ILE A 36 -6.06 1.86 -3.42
CA ILE A 36 -6.13 1.85 -4.89
C ILE A 36 -4.74 1.82 -5.51
N ILE A 37 -3.80 2.62 -5.02
CA ILE A 37 -2.40 2.61 -5.47
C ILE A 37 -1.79 1.22 -5.26
N PHE A 38 -1.96 0.62 -4.08
CA PHE A 38 -1.46 -0.72 -3.79
C PHE A 38 -2.08 -1.77 -4.73
N LEU A 39 -3.39 -1.73 -4.93
CA LEU A 39 -4.10 -2.59 -5.87
C LEU A 39 -3.50 -2.49 -7.28
N THR A 40 -3.36 -1.27 -7.80
CA THR A 40 -2.82 -1.06 -9.15
C THR A 40 -1.39 -1.58 -9.29
N ILE A 41 -0.54 -1.44 -8.26
CA ILE A 41 0.81 -2.00 -8.25
C ILE A 41 0.76 -3.54 -8.34
N VAL A 42 -0.06 -4.20 -7.54
CA VAL A 42 -0.21 -5.67 -7.58
C VAL A 42 -0.67 -6.13 -8.96
N VAL A 43 -1.68 -5.46 -9.54
CA VAL A 43 -2.22 -5.83 -10.86
C VAL A 43 -1.19 -5.58 -11.97
N MET A 44 -0.47 -4.46 -11.93
CA MET A 44 0.58 -4.17 -12.91
C MET A 44 1.74 -5.16 -12.81
N LEU A 45 2.18 -5.52 -11.60
CA LEU A 45 3.19 -6.56 -11.39
C LEU A 45 2.72 -7.91 -11.90
N TYR A 46 1.44 -8.26 -11.70
CA TYR A 46 0.86 -9.49 -12.25
C TYR A 46 0.95 -9.53 -13.78
N HIS A 47 0.63 -8.42 -14.46
CA HIS A 47 0.73 -8.30 -15.91
C HIS A 47 2.18 -8.35 -16.43
N ILE A 48 3.14 -7.83 -15.65
CA ILE A 48 4.56 -7.78 -16.04
C ILE A 48 5.25 -9.13 -15.79
N SER A 49 5.14 -9.68 -14.58
CA SER A 49 5.79 -10.93 -14.18
C SER A 49 5.24 -11.46 -12.85
N VAL A 50 4.62 -12.65 -12.91
CA VAL A 50 4.14 -13.37 -11.72
C VAL A 50 5.28 -13.77 -10.77
N TYR A 51 6.50 -13.98 -11.28
CA TYR A 51 7.68 -14.28 -10.46
C TYR A 51 8.13 -13.04 -9.67
N LEU A 52 8.15 -11.87 -10.33
CA LEU A 52 8.49 -10.62 -9.66
C LEU A 52 7.44 -10.28 -8.60
N LEU A 53 6.15 -10.44 -8.92
CA LEU A 53 5.07 -10.31 -7.96
C LEU A 53 5.29 -11.22 -6.75
N ALA A 54 5.58 -12.51 -6.95
CA ALA A 54 5.79 -13.46 -5.86
C ALA A 54 6.95 -13.04 -4.94
N VAL A 55 8.09 -12.63 -5.49
CA VAL A 55 9.26 -12.17 -4.71
C VAL A 55 8.91 -10.93 -3.88
N ILE A 56 8.26 -9.94 -4.48
CA ILE A 56 7.85 -8.72 -3.79
C ILE A 56 6.84 -9.03 -2.68
N THR A 57 5.84 -9.86 -2.97
CA THR A 57 4.81 -10.28 -2.01
C THR A 57 5.41 -11.00 -0.80
N ILE A 58 6.37 -11.91 -1.02
CA ILE A 58 7.09 -12.56 0.08
C ILE A 58 7.80 -11.52 0.95
N GLY A 59 8.48 -10.54 0.34
CA GLY A 59 9.15 -9.46 1.06
C GLY A 59 8.18 -8.59 1.88
N VAL A 60 7.03 -8.21 1.30
CA VAL A 60 5.99 -7.42 1.97
C VAL A 60 5.39 -8.20 3.14
N LEU A 61 4.99 -9.45 2.94
CA LEU A 61 4.42 -10.29 3.99
C LEU A 61 5.43 -10.56 5.11
N TRP A 62 6.70 -10.76 4.76
CA TRP A 62 7.80 -10.85 5.72
C TRP A 62 7.95 -9.58 6.56
N PHE A 63 7.83 -8.40 5.94
CA PHE A 63 7.86 -7.14 6.68
C PHE A 63 6.72 -7.04 7.70
N TYR A 64 5.48 -7.32 7.27
CA TYR A 64 4.28 -7.19 8.12
C TYR A 64 4.24 -8.22 9.25
N VAL A 65 4.67 -9.46 9.02
CA VAL A 65 4.70 -10.48 10.10
C VAL A 65 5.65 -10.09 11.23
N ARG A 66 6.74 -9.37 10.93
CA ARG A 66 7.66 -8.85 11.95
C ARG A 66 7.10 -7.67 12.75
N LEU A 67 6.05 -7.00 12.25
CA LEU A 67 5.39 -5.90 12.95
C LEU A 67 4.35 -6.43 13.94
N SER A 68 3.40 -7.24 13.47
CA SER A 68 2.41 -7.94 14.29
C SER A 68 1.63 -8.96 13.46
N LEU A 69 1.11 -10.02 14.09
CA LEU A 69 0.26 -11.02 13.44
C LEU A 69 -1.01 -10.38 12.84
N LEU A 70 -1.61 -9.41 13.53
CA LEU A 70 -2.80 -8.71 13.04
C LEU A 70 -2.51 -7.98 11.72
N SER A 71 -1.40 -7.24 11.66
CA SER A 71 -1.03 -6.50 10.45
C SER A 71 -0.67 -7.43 9.28
N PHE A 72 -0.08 -8.59 9.57
CA PHE A 72 0.17 -9.64 8.58
C PHE A 72 -1.12 -10.21 8.00
N VAL A 73 -2.07 -10.62 8.86
CA VAL A 73 -3.36 -11.18 8.40
C VAL A 73 -4.14 -10.14 7.60
N ALA A 74 -4.15 -8.88 8.05
CA ALA A 74 -4.81 -7.79 7.32
C ALA A 74 -4.18 -7.57 5.93
N MET A 75 -2.84 -7.54 5.85
CA MET A 75 -2.13 -7.38 4.58
C MET A 75 -2.33 -8.59 3.66
N LEU A 76 -2.31 -9.81 4.21
CA LEU A 76 -2.55 -11.04 3.44
C LEU A 76 -3.96 -11.07 2.85
N ALA A 77 -4.97 -10.71 3.65
CA ALA A 77 -6.36 -10.63 3.17
C ALA A 77 -6.51 -9.57 2.08
N PHE A 78 -5.95 -8.37 2.29
CA PHE A 78 -6.01 -7.29 1.31
C PHE A 78 -5.27 -7.63 0.01
N TYR A 79 -4.09 -8.26 0.11
CA TYR A 79 -3.37 -8.78 -1.05
C TYR A 79 -4.19 -9.83 -1.82
N GLY A 80 -4.87 -10.74 -1.11
CA GLY A 80 -5.77 -11.73 -1.72
C GLY A 80 -6.88 -11.09 -2.56
N LEU A 81 -7.47 -10.00 -2.06
CA LEU A 81 -8.44 -9.21 -2.82
C LEU A 81 -7.81 -8.59 -4.08
N CYS A 82 -6.62 -8.00 -3.95
CA CYS A 82 -5.91 -7.41 -5.09
C CYS A 82 -5.57 -8.46 -6.16
N LEU A 83 -5.16 -9.66 -5.73
CA LEU A 83 -4.86 -10.77 -6.63
C LEU A 83 -6.12 -11.28 -7.33
N GLY A 84 -7.25 -11.34 -6.64
CA GLY A 84 -8.55 -11.64 -7.25
C GLY A 84 -8.89 -10.65 -8.37
N VAL A 85 -8.69 -9.35 -8.12
CA VAL A 85 -8.89 -8.32 -9.16
C VAL A 85 -7.91 -8.52 -10.32
N ALA A 86 -6.63 -8.80 -10.05
CA ALA A 86 -5.63 -9.04 -11.09
C ALA A 86 -5.98 -10.22 -12.02
N VAL A 87 -6.60 -11.27 -11.47
CA VAL A 87 -6.98 -12.47 -12.22
C VAL A 87 -8.29 -12.30 -12.98
N PHE A 88 -9.29 -11.64 -12.39
CA PHE A 88 -10.66 -11.63 -12.93
C PHE A 88 -11.07 -10.36 -13.67
N ALA A 89 -10.34 -9.25 -13.53
CA ALA A 89 -10.69 -8.01 -14.21
C ALA A 89 -10.35 -8.08 -15.72
N PRO A 90 -11.33 -7.96 -16.64
CA PRO A 90 -11.12 -8.11 -18.08
C PRO A 90 -10.62 -6.81 -18.73
N VAL A 91 -9.63 -6.15 -18.13
CA VAL A 91 -9.08 -4.88 -18.59
C VAL A 91 -7.57 -4.93 -18.65
N GLY A 92 -6.98 -4.32 -19.68
CA GLY A 92 -5.54 -4.35 -19.90
C GLY A 92 -4.75 -3.43 -18.97
N ILE A 93 -3.43 -3.60 -18.97
CA ILE A 93 -2.49 -2.87 -18.10
C ILE A 93 -2.64 -1.34 -18.16
N TRP A 94 -2.94 -0.76 -19.32
CA TRP A 94 -3.08 0.70 -19.49
C TRP A 94 -4.25 1.30 -18.72
N PHE A 95 -5.32 0.52 -18.48
CA PHE A 95 -6.40 0.93 -17.60
C PHE A 95 -5.87 1.14 -16.17
N TRP A 96 -5.11 0.18 -15.66
CA TRP A 96 -4.53 0.22 -14.31
C TRP A 96 -3.47 1.32 -14.16
N VAL A 97 -2.71 1.62 -15.22
CA VAL A 97 -1.82 2.79 -15.27
C VAL A 97 -2.64 4.09 -15.11
N GLY A 98 -3.77 4.22 -15.80
CA GLY A 98 -4.67 5.36 -15.65
C GLY A 98 -5.21 5.50 -14.22
N VAL A 99 -5.67 4.40 -13.62
CA VAL A 99 -6.16 4.37 -12.23
C VAL A 99 -5.04 4.75 -11.25
N PHE A 100 -3.83 4.24 -11.45
CA PHE A 100 -2.65 4.57 -10.64
C PHE A 100 -2.35 6.07 -10.68
N VAL A 101 -2.35 6.68 -11.88
CA VAL A 101 -2.12 8.12 -12.05
C VAL A 101 -3.20 8.94 -11.34
N VAL A 102 -4.48 8.60 -11.52
CA VAL A 102 -5.59 9.32 -10.87
C VAL A 102 -5.50 9.21 -9.35
N ALA A 103 -5.19 8.02 -8.82
CA ALA A 103 -5.06 7.82 -7.38
C ALA A 103 -3.88 8.60 -6.80
N TRP A 104 -2.75 8.70 -7.51
CA TRP A 104 -1.62 9.54 -7.12
C TRP A 104 -1.93 11.03 -7.18
N ILE A 105 -2.66 11.50 -8.20
CA ILE A 105 -3.14 12.89 -8.24
C ILE A 105 -3.97 13.18 -6.99
N GLY A 106 -4.91 12.30 -6.65
CA GLY A 106 -5.68 12.40 -5.41
C GLY A 106 -4.79 12.47 -4.18
N GLN A 107 -3.80 11.57 -4.07
CA GLN A 107 -2.86 11.53 -2.95
C GLN A 107 -2.07 12.85 -2.81
N PHE A 108 -1.58 13.41 -3.91
CA PHE A 108 -0.88 14.70 -3.89
C PHE A 108 -1.81 15.85 -3.52
N VAL A 109 -3.08 15.82 -3.93
CA VAL A 109 -4.09 16.79 -3.47
C VAL A 109 -4.28 16.70 -1.95
N GLY A 110 -4.37 15.49 -1.40
CA GLY A 110 -4.45 15.28 0.06
C GLY A 110 -3.26 15.92 0.79
N HIS A 111 -2.03 15.66 0.31
CA HIS A 111 -0.82 16.23 0.91
C HIS A 111 -0.72 17.75 0.73
N LYS A 112 -1.22 18.30 -0.38
CA LYS A 112 -1.32 19.75 -0.56
C LYS A 112 -2.23 20.39 0.49
N VAL A 113 -3.35 19.72 0.83
CA VAL A 113 -4.29 20.16 1.87
C VAL A 113 -3.69 20.02 3.27
N GLU A 114 -2.87 18.99 3.50
CA GLU A 114 -2.11 18.82 4.75
C GLU A 114 -1.04 19.90 4.93
N GLY A 115 -0.43 20.38 3.84
CA GLY A 115 0.74 21.26 3.87
C GLY A 115 2.06 20.52 4.14
N ALA A 116 2.01 19.20 4.26
CA ALA A 116 3.17 18.31 4.42
C ALA A 116 3.39 17.47 3.16
N LYS A 117 4.65 17.25 2.79
CA LYS A 117 5.00 16.39 1.65
C LYS A 117 4.61 14.92 1.94
N PRO A 118 4.33 14.11 0.90
CA PRO A 118 4.13 12.69 1.10
C PRO A 118 5.38 12.05 1.71
N SER A 119 5.18 11.29 2.78
CA SER A 119 6.22 10.50 3.42
C SER A 119 6.51 9.30 2.54
N PHE A 120 7.59 9.35 1.76
CA PHE A 120 8.01 8.25 0.91
C PHE A 120 8.92 7.25 1.62
N PHE A 121 9.69 7.68 2.63
CA PHE A 121 10.59 6.87 3.44
C PHE A 121 10.85 7.52 4.79
#